data_AF-A0A959QDT8-F1
#
_entry.id   AF-A0A959QDT8-F1
#
_cell.length_a   1.000
_cell.length_b   1.000
_cell.length_c   1.000
_cell.angle_alpha   90.00
_cell.angle_beta   90.00
_cell.angle_gamma   90.00
#
_symmetry.space_group_name_H-M   'P 1'
#
loop_
_entity.id
_entity.type
_entity.pdbx_description
1 polymer ?
#
loop_
_entity_poly.entity_id
_entity_poly.type
_entity_poly.pdbx_seq_one_letter_code
_entity_poly.pdbx_strand_id
1 'polypeptide(L)'
;MKSLVKFVSGLAIMVALTLFASCSGKKNTEATIDDKMEEVSMKMKQEVNEIKDELSKAQMNLNDQIAKIDEKLSTADDATKAKLEDIKMKLQKESEKLNNQMAALNGDLKDGWEEVKSQSQQLVKNVENSIKALDIDM
;
A
#
# COMPACT_ATOMS: atom_id res chain seq x y z
N MET A 1 1.34 -5.99 10.78
CA MET A 1 1.60 -7.27 10.06
C MET A 1 0.43 -8.27 10.12
N LYS A 2 -0.04 -8.74 11.28
CA LYS A 2 -1.09 -9.79 11.35
C LYS A 2 -2.48 -9.42 10.78
N SER A 3 -2.83 -8.14 10.65
CA SER A 3 -4.14 -7.71 10.09
C SER A 3 -4.12 -7.52 8.58
N LEU A 4 -2.99 -7.13 7.98
CA LEU A 4 -2.87 -6.92 6.54
C LEU A 4 -2.85 -8.24 5.77
N VAL A 5 -2.18 -9.26 6.31
CA VAL A 5 -2.19 -10.63 5.75
C VAL A 5 -3.61 -11.20 5.67
N LYS A 6 -4.48 -10.86 6.64
CA LYS A 6 -5.89 -11.30 6.64
C LYS A 6 -6.73 -10.57 5.59
N PHE A 7 -6.39 -9.33 5.27
CA PHE A 7 -7.08 -8.54 4.26
C PHE A 7 -6.73 -9.00 2.84
N VAL A 8 -5.44 -9.27 2.59
CA VAL A 8 -4.92 -9.80 1.31
C VAL A 8 -5.42 -11.23 1.06
N SER A 9 -5.47 -12.07 2.10
CA SER A 9 -6.02 -13.43 1.99
C SER A 9 -7.53 -13.46 1.69
N GLY A 10 -8.29 -12.42 2.09
CA GLY A 10 -9.72 -12.33 1.79
C GLY A 10 -10.01 -11.89 0.36
N LEU A 11 -9.18 -11.00 -0.20
CA LEU A 11 -9.36 -10.46 -1.55
C LEU A 11 -9.14 -11.53 -2.63
N ALA A 12 -8.14 -12.40 -2.44
CA ALA A 12 -7.85 -13.51 -3.37
C ALA A 12 -9.00 -14.52 -3.50
N ILE A 13 -9.74 -14.76 -2.41
CA ILE A 13 -10.89 -15.69 -2.41
C ILE A 13 -12.09 -15.07 -3.11
N MET A 14 -12.27 -13.75 -3.02
CA MET A 14 -13.43 -13.05 -3.60
C MET A 14 -13.39 -12.99 -5.15
N VAL A 15 -12.19 -12.89 -5.74
CA VAL A 15 -12.02 -12.88 -7.20
C VAL A 15 -12.42 -14.24 -7.82
N ALA A 16 -12.12 -15.35 -7.14
CA ALA A 16 -12.43 -16.70 -7.62
C ALA A 16 -13.94 -17.02 -7.64
N LEU A 17 -14.72 -16.47 -6.71
CA LEU A 17 -16.17 -16.74 -6.62
C LEU A 17 -16.99 -16.08 -7.75
N THR A 18 -16.45 -15.08 -8.45
CA THR A 18 -17.14 -14.43 -9.58
C THR A 18 -17.03 -15.21 -10.90
N LEU A 19 -16.18 -16.23 -10.98
CA LEU A 19 -15.96 -16.98 -12.22
C LEU A 19 -16.96 -18.14 -12.44
N PHE A 20 -17.66 -18.61 -11.42
CA PHE A 20 -18.62 -19.72 -11.55
C PHE A 20 -20.08 -19.28 -11.78
N ALA A 21 -20.39 -17.98 -11.73
CA ALA A 21 -21.74 -17.49 -11.99
C ALA A 21 -22.02 -17.20 -13.49
N SER A 22 -21.02 -17.23 -14.37
CA SER A 22 -21.17 -16.94 -15.81
C SER A 22 -21.10 -18.21 -16.66
N CYS A 23 -21.95 -19.19 -16.33
CA CYS A 23 -22.25 -20.29 -17.24
C CYS A 23 -23.76 -20.31 -17.54
N SER A 24 -24.29 -19.19 -18.05
CA SER A 24 -25.61 -19.06 -18.69
C SER A 24 -25.70 -17.68 -19.36
N GLY A 25 -25.76 -17.66 -20.69
CA GLY A 25 -25.33 -16.54 -21.51
C GLY A 25 -26.03 -15.18 -21.33
N LYS A 26 -25.22 -14.11 -21.40
CA LYS A 26 -25.59 -12.82 -21.99
C LYS A 26 -24.31 -12.00 -22.22
N LYS A 27 -24.09 -11.56 -23.47
CA LYS A 27 -22.98 -10.69 -23.88
C LYS A 27 -22.97 -9.41 -23.04
N ASN A 28 -22.10 -9.33 -22.06
CA ASN A 28 -21.69 -8.10 -21.39
C ASN A 28 -20.18 -8.22 -21.21
N THR A 29 -19.43 -7.25 -21.73
CA THR A 29 -17.97 -7.09 -21.69
C THR A 29 -17.33 -7.83 -20.51
N GLU A 30 -16.84 -9.05 -20.75
CA GLU A 30 -16.07 -9.81 -19.76
C GLU A 30 -14.68 -9.18 -19.69
N ALA A 31 -14.50 -8.23 -18.76
CA ALA A 31 -13.17 -7.72 -18.42
C ALA A 31 -12.28 -8.92 -18.07
N THR A 32 -11.14 -9.01 -18.74
CA THR A 32 -10.17 -10.07 -18.49
C THR A 32 -9.63 -9.95 -17.07
N ILE A 33 -9.01 -11.01 -16.56
CA ILE A 33 -8.35 -10.96 -15.25
C ILE A 33 -7.23 -9.92 -15.26
N ASP A 34 -6.56 -9.73 -16.40
CA ASP A 34 -5.56 -8.68 -16.58
C ASP A 34 -6.19 -7.28 -16.45
N ASP A 35 -7.38 -7.05 -17.04
CA ASP A 35 -8.09 -5.77 -16.90
C ASP A 35 -8.49 -5.48 -15.45
N LYS A 36 -8.98 -6.49 -14.72
CA LYS A 36 -9.34 -6.35 -13.31
C LYS A 36 -8.11 -6.13 -12.43
N MET A 37 -6.99 -6.78 -12.74
CA MET A 37 -5.72 -6.58 -12.03
C MET A 37 -5.14 -5.18 -12.28
N GLU A 38 -5.28 -4.65 -13.50
CA GLU A 38 -4.86 -3.29 -13.81
C GLU A 38 -5.73 -2.26 -13.05
N GLU A 39 -7.05 -2.48 -12.97
CA GLU A 39 -7.96 -1.63 -12.17
C GLU A 39 -7.58 -1.62 -10.68
N VAL A 40 -7.29 -2.79 -10.10
CA VAL A 40 -6.81 -2.88 -8.71
C VAL A 40 -5.47 -2.18 -8.54
N SER A 41 -4.53 -2.35 -9.49
CA SER A 41 -3.24 -1.66 -9.47
C SER A 41 -3.41 -0.14 -9.47
N MET A 42 -4.31 0.38 -10.30
CA MET A 42 -4.60 1.81 -10.37
C MET A 42 -5.17 2.34 -9.05
N LYS A 43 -6.12 1.64 -8.43
CA LYS A 43 -6.69 2.02 -7.13
C LYS A 43 -5.64 1.99 -6.02
N MET A 44 -4.83 0.94 -5.95
CA MET A 44 -3.75 0.85 -4.95
C MET A 44 -2.70 1.95 -5.15
N LYS A 45 -2.30 2.24 -6.39
CA LYS A 45 -1.39 3.37 -6.69
C LYS A 45 -1.98 4.70 -6.24
N GLN A 46 -3.28 4.92 -6.45
CA GLN A 46 -3.95 6.14 -6.01
C GLN A 46 -3.91 6.27 -4.47
N GLU A 47 -4.38 5.26 -3.73
CA GLU A 47 -4.39 5.28 -2.26
C GLU A 47 -2.98 5.48 -1.69
N VAL A 48 -1.97 4.86 -2.31
CA VAL A 48 -0.57 5.01 -1.88
C VAL A 48 -0.05 6.41 -2.14
N ASN A 49 -0.40 7.02 -3.27
CA ASN A 49 -0.04 8.40 -3.54
C ASN A 49 -0.70 9.36 -2.55
N GLU A 50 -1.97 9.14 -2.20
CA GLU A 50 -2.69 9.94 -1.19
C GLU A 50 -2.00 9.84 0.18
N ILE A 51 -1.66 8.61 0.63
CA ILE A 51 -0.91 8.40 1.87
C ILE A 51 0.47 9.09 1.79
N LYS A 52 1.18 8.95 0.67
CA LYS A 52 2.50 9.58 0.49
C LYS A 52 2.42 11.10 0.57
N ASP A 53 1.38 11.70 0.02
CA ASP A 53 1.14 13.14 0.09
C ASP A 53 0.86 13.59 1.54
N GLU A 54 0.06 12.84 2.29
CA GLU A 54 -0.19 13.10 3.71
C GLU A 54 1.09 12.99 4.56
N LEU A 55 1.88 11.94 4.35
CA LEU A 55 3.16 11.76 5.04
C LEU A 55 4.16 12.87 4.65
N SER A 56 4.18 13.30 3.39
CA SER A 56 5.03 14.41 2.94
C SER A 56 4.63 15.74 3.60
N LYS A 57 3.33 16.02 3.73
CA LYS A 57 2.83 17.20 4.45
C LYS A 57 3.20 17.16 5.93
N ALA A 58 3.08 15.99 6.57
CA ALA A 58 3.50 15.81 7.96
C ALA A 58 5.00 16.04 8.13
N GLN A 59 5.82 15.55 7.20
CA GLN A 59 7.28 15.75 7.18
C GLN A 59 7.64 17.24 7.06
N MET A 60 6.97 17.98 6.16
CA MET A 60 7.16 19.42 6.03
C MET A 60 6.82 20.15 7.33
N ASN A 61 5.69 19.83 7.96
CA ASN A 61 5.28 20.45 9.23
C ASN A 61 6.30 20.17 10.36
N LEU A 62 6.82 18.94 10.46
CA LEU A 62 7.88 18.62 11.44
C LEU A 62 9.12 19.48 11.21
N ASN A 63 9.57 19.60 9.96
CA ASN A 63 10.73 20.41 9.60
C ASN A 63 10.50 21.90 9.92
N ASP A 64 9.32 22.44 9.62
CA ASP A 64 8.95 23.82 9.95
C ASP A 64 8.94 24.07 11.47
N GLN A 65 8.45 23.12 12.26
CA GLN A 65 8.47 23.23 13.72
C GLN A 65 9.89 23.17 14.28
N ILE A 66 10.75 22.32 13.72
CA ILE A 66 12.17 22.26 14.08
C ILE A 66 12.85 23.61 13.77
N ALA A 67 12.61 24.19 12.59
CA ALA A 67 13.16 25.49 12.22
C ALA A 67 12.70 26.61 13.17
N LYS A 68 11.41 26.64 13.53
CA LYS A 68 10.88 27.58 14.53
C LYS A 68 11.49 27.40 15.91
N ILE A 69 11.84 26.18 16.30
CA ILE A 69 12.55 25.93 17.55
C ILE A 69 13.98 26.47 17.47
N ASP A 70 14.66 26.29 16.34
CA ASP A 70 16.01 26.83 16.12
C ASP A 70 16.06 28.35 16.19
N GLU A 71 15.06 29.03 15.63
CA GLU A 71 14.91 30.49 15.77
C GLU A 71 14.74 30.89 17.25
N LYS A 72 13.89 30.18 18.00
CA LYS A 72 13.63 30.47 19.42
C LYS A 72 14.83 30.18 20.31
N LEU A 73 15.63 29.16 19.99
CA LEU A 73 16.84 28.80 20.74
C LEU A 73 17.86 29.96 20.77
N SER A 74 17.93 30.77 19.70
CA SER A 74 18.86 31.89 19.61
C SER A 74 18.60 33.03 20.62
N THR A 75 17.36 33.16 21.09
CA THR A 75 16.92 34.28 21.96
C THR A 75 16.45 33.83 23.35
N ALA A 76 16.31 32.52 23.57
CA ALA A 76 15.84 31.95 24.82
C ALA A 76 16.90 32.02 25.95
N ASP A 77 16.42 32.09 27.20
CA ASP A 77 17.23 31.83 28.39
C ASP A 77 17.64 30.34 28.49
N ASP A 78 18.61 30.02 29.35
CA ASP A 78 19.19 28.68 29.44
C ASP A 78 18.18 27.60 29.86
N ALA A 79 17.22 27.92 30.73
CA ALA A 79 16.20 26.98 31.16
C ALA A 79 15.19 26.67 30.04
N THR A 80 14.87 27.68 29.23
CA THR A 80 14.02 27.56 28.04
C THR A 80 14.74 26.84 26.91
N LYS A 81 16.05 27.08 26.71
CA LYS A 81 16.87 26.38 25.73
C LYS A 81 16.86 24.87 25.94
N ALA A 82 17.10 24.42 27.17
CA ALA A 82 17.11 22.98 27.48
C ALA A 82 15.77 22.29 27.13
N LYS A 83 14.63 22.96 27.37
CA LYS A 83 13.31 22.44 26.98
C LYS A 83 13.12 22.42 25.46
N LEU A 84 13.55 23.48 24.78
CA LEU A 84 13.46 23.58 23.32
C LEU A 84 14.34 22.53 22.63
N GLU A 85 15.54 22.26 23.14
CA GLU A 85 16.42 21.19 22.63
C GLU A 85 15.80 19.80 22.80
N ASP A 86 15.17 19.51 23.94
CA ASP A 86 14.47 18.24 24.15
C ASP A 86 13.29 18.07 23.18
N ILE A 87 12.50 19.13 22.97
CA ILE A 87 11.41 19.11 21.98
C ILE A 87 11.97 18.92 20.57
N LYS A 88 13.04 19.64 20.20
CA LYS A 88 13.70 19.52 18.89
C LYS A 88 14.14 18.07 18.65
N MET A 89 14.80 17.46 19.62
CA MET A 89 15.26 16.07 19.52
C MET A 89 14.08 15.10 19.33
N LYS A 90 12.96 15.30 20.04
CA LYS A 90 11.75 14.49 19.86
C LYS A 90 11.18 14.63 18.45
N LEU A 91 11.08 15.85 17.94
CA LEU A 91 10.59 16.10 16.57
C LEU A 91 11.52 15.52 15.51
N GLN A 92 12.85 15.58 15.70
CA GLN A 92 13.82 14.95 14.81
C GLN A 92 13.64 13.43 14.76
N LYS A 93 13.40 12.78 15.91
CA LYS A 93 13.13 11.33 15.95
C LYS A 93 11.82 10.96 15.25
N GLU A 94 10.75 11.73 15.43
CA GLU A 94 9.51 11.49 14.71
C GLU A 94 9.67 11.72 13.19
N SER A 95 10.47 12.72 12.79
CA SER A 95 10.83 12.98 11.39
C SER A 95 11.61 11.82 10.75
N GLU A 96 12.60 11.26 11.45
CA GLU A 96 13.31 10.05 11.00
C GLU A 96 12.39 8.84 10.89
N LYS A 97 11.53 8.63 11.88
CA LYS A 97 10.55 7.54 11.87
C LYS A 97 9.59 7.66 10.70
N LEU A 98 9.11 8.87 10.41
CA LEU A 98 8.23 9.14 9.28
C LEU A 98 8.92 8.85 7.94
N ASN A 99 10.18 9.26 7.77
CA ASN A 99 10.99 8.92 6.59
C ASN A 99 11.17 7.41 6.41
N ASN A 100 11.45 6.69 7.50
CA ASN A 100 11.57 5.24 7.48
C ASN A 100 10.25 4.55 7.10
N GLN A 101 9.11 5.06 7.61
CA GLN A 101 7.79 4.55 7.24
C GLN A 101 7.46 4.80 5.76
N MET A 102 7.79 5.96 5.20
CA MET A 102 7.63 6.24 3.77
C MET A 102 8.48 5.31 2.90
N ALA A 103 9.72 5.02 3.32
CA ALA A 103 10.60 4.09 2.61
C ALA A 103 10.05 2.66 2.65
N ALA A 104 9.62 2.20 3.82
CA ALA A 104 9.04 0.87 4.01
C ALA A 104 7.73 0.69 3.21
N LEU A 105 6.85 1.70 3.21
CA LEU A 105 5.59 1.65 2.47
C LEU A 105 5.81 1.38 0.97
N ASN A 106 6.82 2.01 0.36
CA ASN A 106 7.13 1.79 -1.06
C ASN A 106 7.66 0.37 -1.33
N GLY A 107 8.47 -0.17 -0.42
CA GLY A 107 9.01 -1.53 -0.53
C GLY A 107 7.92 -2.59 -0.36
N ASP A 108 7.22 -2.56 0.77
CA ASP A 108 6.19 -3.55 1.13
C ASP A 108 5.06 -3.60 0.10
N LEU A 109 4.66 -2.45 -0.45
CA LEU A 109 3.63 -2.39 -1.49
C LEU A 109 4.09 -3.05 -2.79
N LYS A 110 5.33 -2.77 -3.22
CA LYS A 110 5.86 -3.32 -4.46
C LYS A 110 5.93 -4.85 -4.37
N ASP A 111 6.51 -5.35 -3.28
CA ASP A 111 6.71 -6.78 -3.07
C ASP A 111 5.35 -7.51 -2.94
N GLY A 112 4.42 -6.93 -2.16
CA GLY A 112 3.07 -7.48 -2.01
C GLY A 112 2.27 -7.49 -3.32
N TRP A 113 2.41 -6.48 -4.16
CA TRP A 113 1.73 -6.42 -5.47
C TRP A 113 2.28 -7.45 -6.47
N GLU A 114 3.60 -7.61 -6.51
CA GLU A 114 4.24 -8.63 -7.34
C GLU A 114 3.80 -10.05 -6.94
N GLU A 115 3.68 -10.32 -5.63
CA GLU A 115 3.19 -11.60 -5.13
C GLU A 115 1.73 -11.86 -5.52
N VAL A 116 0.83 -10.88 -5.34
CA VAL A 116 -0.58 -10.99 -5.75
C VAL A 116 -0.70 -11.28 -7.24
N LYS A 117 0.06 -10.57 -8.08
CA LYS A 117 0.06 -10.79 -9.53
C LYS A 117 0.51 -12.21 -9.89
N SER A 118 1.59 -12.69 -9.28
CA SER A 118 2.12 -14.04 -9.50
C SER A 118 1.12 -15.13 -9.11
N GLN A 119 0.56 -15.04 -7.89
CA GLN A 119 -0.42 -16.02 -7.38
C GLN A 119 -1.69 -16.06 -8.25
N SER A 120 -2.17 -14.90 -8.69
CA SER A 120 -3.35 -14.81 -9.55
C SER A 120 -3.11 -15.44 -10.92
N GLN A 121 -1.95 -15.18 -11.54
CA GLN A 121 -1.59 -15.80 -12.82
C GLN A 121 -1.44 -17.33 -12.71
N GLN A 122 -0.89 -17.83 -11.61
CA GLN A 122 -0.81 -19.27 -11.36
C GLN A 122 -2.19 -19.89 -11.20
N LEU A 123 -3.08 -19.25 -10.45
CA LEU A 123 -4.45 -19.72 -10.27
C LEU A 123 -5.17 -19.83 -11.62
N VAL A 124 -5.05 -18.80 -12.47
CA VAL A 124 -5.65 -18.81 -13.82
C VAL A 124 -5.13 -19.98 -14.65
N LYS A 125 -3.81 -20.16 -14.72
CA LYS A 125 -3.19 -21.28 -15.45
C LYS A 125 -3.68 -22.63 -14.93
N ASN A 126 -3.80 -22.79 -13.62
CA ASN A 126 -4.27 -24.03 -13.02
C ASN A 126 -5.73 -24.32 -13.39
N VAL A 127 -6.59 -23.28 -13.39
CA VAL A 127 -7.99 -23.39 -13.84
C VAL A 127 -8.05 -23.75 -15.33
N GLU A 128 -7.32 -23.05 -16.18
CA GLU A 128 -7.27 -23.35 -17.63
C GLU A 128 -6.82 -24.78 -17.92
N ASN A 129 -5.79 -25.26 -17.21
CA ASN A 129 -5.30 -26.63 -17.36
C ASN A 129 -6.33 -27.65 -16.87
N SER A 130 -7.06 -27.34 -15.79
CA SER A 130 -8.10 -28.21 -15.26
C SER A 130 -9.29 -28.31 -16.23
N ILE A 131 -9.67 -27.21 -16.88
CA ILE A 131 -10.72 -27.19 -17.91
C ILE A 131 -10.29 -28.00 -19.13
N LYS A 132 -9.06 -27.79 -19.63
CA LYS A 132 -8.53 -28.57 -20.78
C LYS A 132 -8.48 -30.07 -20.51
N ALA A 133 -8.16 -30.46 -19.27
CA ALA A 133 -8.14 -31.88 -18.89
C ALA A 133 -9.54 -32.50 -18.91
N LEU A 134 -10.59 -31.73 -18.55
CA LEU A 134 -11.97 -32.19 -18.59
C LEU A 134 -12.53 -32.29 -20.02
N ASP A 135 -12.09 -31.41 -20.92
CA ASP A 135 -12.51 -31.39 -22.34
C ASP A 135 -11.88 -32.54 -23.18
N ILE A 136 -10.85 -33.21 -22.65
CA ILE A 136 -10.20 -34.37 -23.31
C ILE A 136 -10.90 -35.70 -22.95
N ASP A 137 -11.74 -35.72 -21.90
CA ASP A 137 -12.45 -36.91 -21.42
C ASP A 137 -13.92 -37.03 -21.93
N MET A 138 -14.38 -36.15 -22.85
CA MET A 138 -15.68 -36.23 -23.55
C MET A 138 -15.53 -36.46 -25.05
#